data_AF-A0A8S2UT25-F1
#
_entry.id   AF-A0A8S2UT25-F1
#
_cell.length_a   1.000
_cell.length_b   1.000
_cell.length_c   1.000
_cell.angle_alpha   90.00
_cell.angle_beta   90.00
_cell.angle_gamma   90.00
#
_symmetry.space_group_name_H-M   'P 1'
#
loop_
_entity.id
_entity.type
_entity.pdbx_description
1 polymer ?
#
loop_
_entity_poly.entity_id
_entity_poly.type
_entity_poly.pdbx_seq_one_letter_code
_entity_poly.pdbx_strand_id
1 'polypeptide(L)'
;MAYGVENALAVCCFMTPEYQESKNCQKELLYADEQNVPIIPCRIRSDWKPSSWLVPELPTKQFAHLAISNKSKSGVLRKTFLIGNTHKELTRKTAHGNTSEWTFFVRPPSSDRDSIETYIKRIRVYLHKTFSPPLVILDRSPFEITRTGWGEFEIRVIIEFQDEWHHEDLEIFWNLTLRDNESYEEVDVEFDSYL
;
A
#
# COMPACT_ATOMS: atom_id res chain seq x y z
N MET A 1 25.63 -28.03 -24.39
CA MET A 1 24.40 -27.47 -24.97
C MET A 1 23.45 -27.17 -23.83
N ALA A 2 22.95 -25.94 -23.74
CA ALA A 2 22.04 -25.48 -22.69
C ALA A 2 20.58 -25.61 -23.20
N TYR A 3 20.02 -26.81 -23.08
CA TYR A 3 18.69 -27.14 -23.64
C TYR A 3 17.55 -26.24 -23.14
N GLY A 4 17.68 -25.64 -21.95
CA GLY A 4 16.65 -24.78 -21.36
C GLY A 4 16.50 -23.40 -22.03
N VAL A 5 17.45 -23.01 -22.89
CA VAL A 5 17.45 -21.72 -23.61
C VAL A 5 17.06 -21.90 -25.07
N GLU A 6 17.09 -23.14 -25.56
CA GLU A 6 16.83 -23.47 -26.96
C GLU A 6 15.36 -23.17 -27.30
N ASN A 7 15.13 -22.22 -28.23
CA ASN A 7 13.83 -21.65 -28.60
C ASN A 7 13.15 -20.74 -27.57
N ALA A 8 13.86 -20.27 -26.55
CA ALA A 8 13.30 -19.30 -25.61
C ALA A 8 13.02 -17.93 -26.29
N LEU A 9 11.85 -17.33 -26.01
CA LEU A 9 11.51 -15.97 -26.47
C LEU A 9 12.22 -14.88 -25.66
N ALA A 10 12.56 -15.18 -24.41
CA ALA A 10 13.37 -14.37 -23.51
C ALA A 10 13.94 -15.26 -22.41
N VAL A 11 15.03 -14.82 -21.78
CA VAL A 11 15.62 -15.43 -20.59
C VAL A 11 15.52 -14.46 -19.43
N CYS A 12 14.73 -14.81 -18.40
CA CYS A 12 14.61 -14.02 -17.17
C CYS A 12 15.63 -14.52 -16.13
N CYS A 13 16.57 -13.66 -15.76
CA CYS A 13 17.66 -13.99 -14.84
C CYS A 13 17.35 -13.45 -13.45
N PHE A 14 17.05 -14.34 -12.52
CA PHE A 14 16.79 -13.99 -11.13
C PHE A 14 18.11 -13.85 -10.37
N MET A 15 18.53 -12.61 -10.16
CA MET A 15 19.87 -12.25 -9.73
C MET A 15 20.01 -12.41 -8.21
N THR A 16 20.54 -13.57 -7.78
CA THR A 16 20.87 -13.91 -6.39
C THR A 16 22.35 -14.32 -6.26
N PRO A 17 22.93 -14.38 -5.05
CA PRO A 17 24.27 -14.94 -4.83
C PRO A 17 24.43 -16.35 -5.40
N GLU A 18 23.43 -17.21 -5.22
CA GLU A 18 23.43 -18.60 -5.70
C GLU A 18 23.41 -18.67 -7.22
N TYR A 19 22.65 -17.78 -7.88
CA TYR A 19 22.67 -17.64 -9.33
C TYR A 19 24.07 -17.28 -9.84
N GLN A 20 24.73 -16.34 -9.16
CA GLN A 20 26.08 -15.90 -9.52
C GLN A 20 27.15 -16.98 -9.32
N GLU A 21 26.97 -17.86 -8.34
CA GLU A 21 27.91 -18.96 -8.06
C GLU A 21 27.63 -20.21 -8.92
N SER A 22 26.48 -20.27 -9.59
CA SER A 22 26.06 -21.41 -10.40
C SER A 22 26.71 -21.40 -11.79
N LYS A 23 27.59 -22.39 -12.01
CA LYS A 23 28.21 -22.66 -13.34
C LYS A 23 27.19 -22.97 -14.44
N ASN A 24 26.03 -23.53 -14.09
CA ASN A 24 24.98 -23.81 -15.08
C ASN A 24 24.25 -22.53 -15.48
N CYS A 25 23.92 -21.67 -14.51
CA CYS A 25 23.30 -20.37 -14.77
C CYS A 25 24.20 -19.48 -15.63
N GLN A 26 25.51 -19.49 -15.36
CA GLN A 26 26.50 -18.81 -16.19
C GLN A 26 26.49 -19.32 -17.64
N LYS A 27 26.47 -20.64 -17.85
CA LYS A 27 26.44 -21.24 -19.19
C LYS A 27 25.15 -20.91 -19.96
N GLU A 28 24.01 -20.94 -19.27
CA GLU A 28 22.72 -20.59 -19.87
C GLU A 28 22.66 -19.11 -20.27
N LEU A 29 23.19 -18.22 -19.44
CA LEU A 29 23.23 -16.78 -19.73
C LEU A 29 24.11 -16.46 -20.93
N LEU A 30 25.33 -17.02 -20.95
CA LEU A 30 26.26 -16.83 -22.07
C LEU A 30 25.68 -17.39 -23.37
N TYR A 31 25.07 -18.57 -23.31
CA TYR A 31 24.43 -19.17 -24.48
C TYR A 31 23.23 -18.34 -24.96
N ALA A 32 22.43 -17.77 -24.07
CA ALA A 32 21.32 -16.88 -24.44
C ALA A 32 21.82 -15.62 -25.16
N ASP A 33 22.93 -15.03 -24.71
CA ASP A 33 23.51 -13.88 -25.39
C ASP A 33 24.13 -14.25 -26.75
N GLU A 34 24.84 -15.39 -26.84
CA GLU A 34 25.34 -15.94 -28.11
C GLU A 34 24.22 -16.16 -29.15
N GLN A 35 23.03 -16.60 -28.71
CA GLN A 35 21.86 -16.79 -29.55
C GLN A 35 21.02 -15.51 -29.75
N ASN A 36 21.46 -14.37 -29.19
CA ASN A 36 20.78 -13.09 -29.21
C ASN A 36 19.34 -13.12 -28.67
N VAL A 37 19.06 -14.02 -27.72
CA VAL A 37 17.79 -14.08 -27.01
C VAL A 37 17.70 -12.90 -26.05
N PRO A 38 16.55 -12.20 -25.95
CA PRO A 38 16.37 -11.13 -24.97
C PRO A 38 16.63 -11.60 -23.55
N ILE A 39 17.53 -10.93 -22.82
CA ILE A 39 17.85 -11.23 -21.42
C ILE A 39 17.21 -10.16 -20.54
N ILE A 40 16.44 -10.58 -19.54
CA ILE A 40 15.77 -9.71 -18.57
C ILE A 40 16.37 -9.97 -17.18
N PRO A 41 17.25 -9.10 -16.68
CA PRO A 41 17.81 -9.24 -15.34
C PRO A 41 16.79 -8.79 -14.27
N CYS A 42 16.38 -9.71 -13.41
CA CYS A 42 15.46 -9.49 -12.31
C CYS A 42 16.25 -9.44 -10.98
N ARG A 43 16.39 -8.25 -10.39
CA ARG A 43 17.05 -8.09 -9.08
C ARG A 43 16.11 -8.49 -7.95
N ILE A 44 16.47 -9.54 -7.19
CA ILE A 44 15.64 -10.03 -6.08
C ILE A 44 15.93 -9.28 -4.77
N ARG A 45 17.14 -8.77 -4.58
CA ARG A 45 17.58 -8.10 -3.35
C ARG A 45 18.09 -6.68 -3.60
N SER A 46 17.51 -5.70 -2.91
CA SER A 46 17.87 -4.28 -3.00
C SER A 46 19.23 -3.95 -2.37
N ASP A 47 19.73 -4.81 -1.48
CA ASP A 47 20.98 -4.67 -0.74
C ASP A 47 22.18 -5.40 -1.37
N TRP A 48 21.95 -6.24 -2.38
CA TRP A 48 23.02 -7.03 -3.02
C TRP A 48 23.49 -6.41 -4.35
N LYS A 49 24.80 -6.35 -4.56
CA LYS A 49 25.42 -5.88 -5.81
C LYS A 49 26.06 -7.05 -6.56
N PRO A 50 25.76 -7.25 -7.86
CA PRO A 50 26.40 -8.28 -8.67
C PRO A 50 27.92 -8.01 -8.79
N SER A 51 28.73 -9.06 -8.89
CA SER A 51 30.19 -8.95 -9.00
C SER A 51 30.75 -9.47 -10.32
N SER A 52 32.00 -9.10 -10.58
CA SER A 52 32.95 -9.68 -11.55
C SER A 52 32.43 -9.93 -12.97
N TRP A 53 31.83 -11.10 -13.22
CA TRP A 53 31.42 -11.57 -14.56
C TRP A 53 30.00 -11.14 -14.93
N LEU A 54 29.19 -10.78 -13.94
CA LEU A 54 27.76 -10.56 -14.11
C LEU A 54 27.44 -9.12 -14.54
N VAL A 55 28.35 -8.18 -14.27
CA VAL A 55 28.19 -6.74 -14.61
C VAL A 55 28.49 -6.43 -16.08
N PRO A 56 29.54 -7.00 -16.72
CA PRO A 56 29.87 -6.71 -18.12
C PRO A 56 28.90 -7.33 -19.15
N GLU A 57 28.17 -8.38 -18.79
CA GLU A 57 27.24 -9.12 -19.68
C GLU A 57 25.81 -8.54 -19.72
N LEU A 58 25.50 -7.62 -18.80
CA LEU A 58 24.17 -6.99 -18.67
C LEU A 58 23.99 -5.55 -19.20
N PRO A 59 25.03 -4.76 -19.58
CA PRO A 59 24.86 -3.33 -19.75
C PRO A 59 24.17 -2.94 -21.07
N THR A 60 23.94 -3.88 -21.99
CA THR A 60 23.53 -3.58 -23.37
C THR A 60 22.09 -3.95 -23.74
N LYS A 61 21.31 -4.58 -22.86
CA LYS A 61 19.92 -4.98 -23.19
C LYS A 61 18.95 -4.54 -22.08
N GLN A 62 18.00 -3.71 -22.51
CA GLN A 62 16.97 -2.97 -21.79
C GLN A 62 16.48 -3.64 -20.49
N PHE A 63 16.63 -2.96 -19.35
CA PHE A 63 16.14 -3.41 -18.05
C PHE A 63 14.60 -3.41 -18.02
N ALA A 64 13.97 -4.58 -17.96
CA ALA A 64 12.56 -4.68 -17.58
C ALA A 64 12.48 -4.72 -16.05
N HIS A 65 11.80 -3.75 -15.45
CA HIS A 65 11.60 -3.69 -14.01
C HIS A 65 10.50 -4.69 -13.60
N LEU A 66 10.88 -5.95 -13.39
CA LEU A 66 9.99 -6.98 -12.83
C LEU A 66 9.92 -6.82 -11.32
N ALA A 67 8.87 -6.14 -10.84
CA ALA A 67 8.46 -6.21 -9.44
C ALA A 67 7.91 -7.63 -9.18
N ILE A 68 8.71 -8.50 -8.59
CA ILE A 68 8.27 -9.82 -8.14
C ILE A 68 7.42 -9.59 -6.89
N SER A 69 6.10 -9.63 -7.00
CA SER A 69 5.24 -9.80 -5.82
C SER A 69 5.23 -11.30 -5.45
N ASN A 70 5.36 -11.60 -4.16
CA ASN A 70 5.29 -12.96 -3.66
C ASN A 70 3.88 -13.53 -3.90
N LYS A 71 3.68 -14.32 -4.95
CA LYS A 71 2.46 -15.11 -5.12
C LYS A 71 2.56 -16.42 -4.34
N SER A 72 2.03 -16.45 -3.13
CA SER A 72 1.64 -17.70 -2.45
C SER A 72 0.12 -17.89 -2.57
N LYS A 73 -0.28 -19.06 -3.09
CA LYS A 73 -1.60 -19.74 -2.95
C LYS A 73 -2.72 -18.90 -2.31
N SER A 74 -3.74 -18.51 -3.09
CA SER A 74 -5.04 -17.97 -2.63
C SER A 74 -4.96 -17.20 -1.30
N GLY A 75 -4.09 -16.20 -1.24
CA GLY A 75 -3.77 -15.51 0.00
C GLY A 75 -4.73 -14.37 0.20
N VAL A 76 -5.74 -14.52 1.03
CA VAL A 76 -6.49 -13.36 1.51
C VAL A 76 -5.49 -12.45 2.22
N LEU A 77 -5.28 -11.24 1.69
CA LEU A 77 -4.45 -10.23 2.32
C LEU A 77 -5.30 -9.53 3.37
N ARG A 78 -4.92 -9.68 4.64
CA ARG A 78 -5.58 -8.99 5.74
C ARG A 78 -4.91 -7.67 6.03
N LYS A 79 -5.69 -6.60 6.12
CA LYS A 79 -5.21 -5.27 6.48
C LYS A 79 -6.05 -4.68 7.59
N THR A 80 -5.39 -4.16 8.62
CA THR A 80 -6.04 -3.48 9.74
C THR A 80 -6.03 -1.97 9.51
N PHE A 81 -7.16 -1.31 9.75
CA PHE A 81 -7.26 0.15 9.77
C PHE A 81 -7.73 0.61 11.15
N LEU A 82 -7.10 1.66 11.67
CA LEU A 82 -7.52 2.36 12.88
C LEU A 82 -8.52 3.45 12.47
N ILE A 83 -9.76 3.32 12.93
CA ILE A 83 -10.81 4.29 12.67
C ILE A 83 -11.18 4.93 14.00
N GLY A 84 -11.07 6.25 14.08
CA GLY A 84 -11.22 6.91 15.37
C GLY A 84 -11.29 8.41 15.31
N ASN A 85 -11.25 9.03 16.49
CA ASN A 85 -11.04 10.45 16.62
C ASN A 85 -10.09 10.82 17.75
N THR A 86 -9.37 11.92 17.55
CA THR A 86 -8.73 12.65 18.65
C THR A 86 -9.61 13.82 19.09
N HIS A 87 -9.36 14.29 20.31
CA HIS A 87 -10.07 15.41 20.91
C HIS A 87 -9.11 16.27 21.73
N LYS A 88 -9.39 17.57 21.72
CA LYS A 88 -8.75 18.55 22.60
C LYS A 88 -9.76 19.61 23.01
N GLU A 89 -9.81 19.90 24.31
CA GLU A 89 -10.57 21.04 24.81
C GLU A 89 -9.88 22.37 24.43
N LEU A 90 -10.67 23.30 23.92
CA LEU A 90 -10.19 24.62 23.52
C LEU A 90 -10.10 25.53 24.73
N THR A 91 -8.93 26.14 24.95
CA THR A 91 -8.71 27.11 26.04
C THR A 91 -9.62 28.35 25.92
N ARG A 92 -10.08 28.66 24.70
CA ARG A 92 -11.04 29.72 24.43
C ARG A 92 -12.10 29.21 23.47
N LYS A 93 -13.36 29.54 23.74
CA LYS A 93 -14.45 29.24 22.82
C LYS A 93 -14.21 29.91 21.47
N THR A 94 -14.57 29.24 20.39
CA THR A 94 -14.52 29.85 19.05
C THR A 94 -15.54 30.98 18.92
N ALA A 95 -15.48 31.75 17.84
CA ALA A 95 -16.49 32.79 17.56
C ALA A 95 -17.93 32.24 17.50
N HIS A 96 -18.08 30.94 17.22
CA HIS A 96 -19.35 30.24 17.17
C HIS A 96 -19.69 29.50 18.48
N GLY A 97 -18.89 29.70 19.54
CA GLY A 97 -19.13 29.11 20.86
C GLY A 97 -18.64 27.67 21.04
N ASN A 98 -17.94 27.09 20.06
CA ASN A 98 -17.42 25.73 20.16
C ASN A 98 -16.33 25.62 21.23
N THR A 99 -16.33 24.52 21.97
CA THR A 99 -15.46 24.28 23.12
C THR A 99 -14.42 23.20 22.87
N SER A 100 -14.54 22.46 21.78
CA SER A 100 -13.68 21.32 21.49
C SER A 100 -13.22 21.34 20.04
N GLU A 101 -11.98 20.96 19.82
CA GLU A 101 -11.43 20.58 18.53
C GLU A 101 -11.32 19.06 18.52
N TRP A 102 -11.75 18.45 17.42
CA TRP A 102 -11.69 17.01 17.22
C TRP A 102 -11.19 16.71 15.83
N THR A 103 -10.49 15.60 15.67
CA THR A 103 -10.01 15.11 14.38
C THR A 103 -10.47 13.68 14.20
N PHE A 104 -11.37 13.44 13.25
CA PHE A 104 -11.68 12.09 12.79
C PHE A 104 -10.54 11.60 11.88
N PHE A 105 -10.16 10.33 12.00
CA PHE A 105 -9.08 9.75 11.22
C PHE A 105 -9.35 8.31 10.81
N VAL A 106 -8.76 7.93 9.67
CA VAL A 106 -8.51 6.54 9.28
C VAL A 106 -7.01 6.38 9.04
N ARG A 107 -6.35 5.55 9.84
CA ARG A 107 -4.89 5.40 9.86
C ARG A 107 -4.48 3.93 9.80
N PRO A 108 -3.30 3.60 9.27
CA PRO A 108 -2.73 2.27 9.48
C PRO A 108 -2.17 2.16 10.91
N PRO A 109 -2.08 0.96 11.50
CA PRO A 109 -1.33 0.72 12.73
C PRO A 109 0.13 1.19 12.60
N SER A 110 0.75 1.61 13.71
CA SER A 110 2.14 2.10 13.70
C SER A 110 3.18 1.03 13.33
N SER A 111 2.83 -0.25 13.49
CA SER A 111 3.62 -1.41 13.06
C SER A 111 3.58 -1.65 11.55
N ASP A 112 2.59 -1.07 10.87
CA ASP A 112 2.38 -1.24 9.44
C ASP A 112 3.40 -0.44 8.64
N ARG A 113 3.94 -1.05 7.59
CA ARG A 113 4.96 -0.42 6.73
C ARG A 113 4.44 -0.07 5.35
N ASP A 114 3.24 -0.51 4.99
CA ASP A 114 2.69 -0.20 3.68
C ASP A 114 2.03 1.18 3.69
N SER A 115 2.03 1.85 2.53
CA SER A 115 1.22 3.05 2.37
C SER A 115 -0.27 2.69 2.37
N ILE A 116 -1.05 3.36 3.22
CA ILE A 116 -2.51 3.20 3.27
C ILE A 116 -3.18 3.55 1.94
N GLU A 117 -2.58 4.42 1.13
CA GLU A 117 -3.06 4.81 -0.21
C GLU A 117 -3.02 3.66 -1.21
N THR A 118 -2.22 2.62 -0.96
CA THR A 118 -2.22 1.38 -1.77
C THR A 118 -3.55 0.65 -1.65
N TYR A 119 -4.28 0.84 -0.54
CA TYR A 119 -5.53 0.14 -0.25
C TYR A 119 -6.75 1.04 -0.43
N ILE A 120 -6.68 2.26 0.08
CA ILE A 120 -7.80 3.20 0.11
C ILE A 120 -7.65 4.22 -1.02
N LYS A 121 -8.70 4.31 -1.85
CA LYS A 121 -8.84 5.28 -2.94
C LYS A 121 -9.43 6.59 -2.46
N ARG A 122 -10.44 6.52 -1.60
CA ARG A 122 -11.17 7.70 -1.10
C ARG A 122 -11.94 7.35 0.17
N ILE A 123 -12.12 8.33 1.04
CA ILE A 123 -13.04 8.24 2.17
C ILE A 123 -14.08 9.36 2.10
N ARG A 124 -15.36 9.00 2.20
CA ARG A 124 -16.46 9.96 2.34
C ARG A 124 -16.90 10.00 3.79
N VAL A 125 -16.79 11.18 4.40
CA VAL A 125 -17.15 11.43 5.80
C VAL A 125 -18.41 12.30 5.84
N TYR A 126 -19.52 11.71 6.28
CA TYR A 126 -20.79 12.40 6.44
C TYR A 126 -20.92 12.87 7.90
N LEU A 127 -20.81 14.18 8.08
CA LEU A 127 -20.98 14.88 9.34
C LEU A 127 -22.43 15.28 9.56
N HIS A 128 -22.76 15.63 10.81
CA HIS A 128 -24.05 16.20 11.14
C HIS A 128 -24.35 17.46 10.30
N LYS A 129 -25.63 17.70 9.97
CA LYS A 129 -26.09 18.80 9.08
C LYS A 129 -25.70 20.23 9.52
N THR A 130 -25.24 20.40 10.75
CA THR A 130 -24.74 21.68 11.28
C THR A 130 -23.34 22.03 10.79
N PHE A 131 -22.60 21.06 10.23
CA PHE A 131 -21.30 21.27 9.62
C PHE A 131 -21.44 21.67 8.15
N SER A 132 -20.59 22.58 7.69
CA SER A 132 -20.53 23.02 6.30
C SER A 132 -19.10 22.90 5.75
N PRO A 133 -18.86 22.10 4.71
CA PRO A 133 -19.80 21.16 4.11
C PRO A 133 -20.11 19.97 5.06
N PRO A 134 -21.32 19.38 5.00
CA PRO A 134 -21.67 18.21 5.82
C PRO A 134 -21.10 16.90 5.26
N LEU A 135 -20.70 16.87 3.97
CA LEU A 135 -19.95 15.78 3.38
C LEU A 135 -18.53 16.26 3.10
N VAL A 136 -17.54 15.53 3.59
CA VAL A 136 -16.14 15.75 3.28
C VAL A 136 -15.59 14.54 2.54
N ILE A 137 -14.84 14.81 1.48
CA ILE A 137 -14.16 13.80 0.68
C ILE A 137 -12.67 13.89 0.99
N LEU A 138 -12.09 12.77 1.40
CA LEU A 138 -10.66 12.61 1.66
C LEU A 138 -10.10 11.70 0.56
N ASP A 139 -9.39 12.27 -0.39
CA ASP A 139 -8.91 11.58 -1.60
C ASP A 139 -7.42 11.18 -1.54
N ARG A 140 -6.69 11.64 -0.52
CA ARG A 140 -5.28 11.32 -0.28
C ARG A 140 -4.97 11.25 1.21
N SER A 141 -3.91 10.52 1.55
CA SER A 141 -3.37 10.46 2.90
C SER A 141 -2.71 11.80 3.30
N PRO A 142 -2.82 12.26 4.56
CA PRO A 142 -3.51 11.62 5.68
C PRO A 142 -5.04 11.72 5.57
N PHE A 143 -5.73 10.59 5.75
CA PHE A 143 -7.19 10.52 5.68
C PHE A 143 -7.82 11.01 6.99
N GLU A 144 -7.76 12.32 7.20
CA GLU A 144 -8.19 12.96 8.45
C GLU A 144 -8.99 14.24 8.20
N ILE A 145 -9.91 14.55 9.11
CA ILE A 145 -10.64 15.81 9.12
C ILE A 145 -10.73 16.38 10.53
N THR A 146 -10.24 17.61 10.68
CA THR A 146 -10.36 18.40 11.90
C THR A 146 -11.52 19.37 11.83
N ARG A 147 -12.33 19.44 12.89
CA ARG A 147 -13.41 20.41 13.07
C ARG A 147 -13.52 20.83 14.52
N THR A 148 -14.29 21.88 14.77
CA THR A 148 -14.64 22.30 16.13
C THR A 148 -16.11 22.04 16.39
N GLY A 149 -16.45 21.67 17.62
CA GLY A 149 -17.81 21.39 18.05
C GLY A 149 -17.94 21.39 19.56
N TRP A 150 -19.13 21.09 20.04
CA TRP A 150 -19.46 21.03 21.46
C TRP A 150 -20.15 19.73 21.87
N GLY A 151 -20.52 18.88 20.90
CA GLY A 151 -21.30 17.67 21.14
C GLY A 151 -20.76 16.45 20.40
N GLU A 152 -21.12 15.30 20.93
CA GLU A 152 -20.87 13.96 20.38
C GLU A 152 -21.97 13.62 19.36
N PHE A 153 -21.60 12.93 18.28
CA PHE A 153 -22.55 12.48 17.24
C PHE A 153 -21.98 11.33 16.43
N GLU A 154 -22.85 10.57 15.78
CA GLU A 154 -22.44 9.49 14.88
C GLU A 154 -22.01 10.06 13.52
N ILE A 155 -20.83 9.64 13.06
CA ILE A 155 -20.25 9.96 11.76
C ILE A 155 -20.41 8.74 10.87
N ARG A 156 -21.12 8.90 9.75
CA ARG A 156 -21.17 7.85 8.72
C ARG A 156 -19.96 7.99 7.81
N VAL A 157 -19.23 6.90 7.61
CA VAL A 157 -17.97 6.84 6.87
C VAL A 157 -18.12 5.78 5.78
N ILE A 158 -17.77 6.13 4.54
CA ILE A 158 -17.68 5.18 3.43
C ILE A 158 -16.23 5.19 2.93
N ILE A 159 -15.57 4.04 3.00
CA ILE A 159 -14.20 3.82 2.51
C ILE A 159 -14.30 3.14 1.16
N GLU A 160 -13.89 3.85 0.11
CA GLU A 160 -13.72 3.34 -1.25
C GLU A 160 -12.30 2.78 -1.37
N PHE A 161 -12.17 1.49 -1.69
CA PHE A 161 -10.87 0.86 -1.91
C PHE A 161 -10.37 1.10 -3.34
N GLN A 162 -9.07 0.87 -3.56
CA GLN A 162 -8.49 0.92 -4.90
C GLN A 162 -9.10 -0.16 -5.79
N ASP A 163 -9.29 0.17 -7.07
CA ASP A 163 -10.04 -0.69 -8.01
C ASP A 163 -9.35 -2.06 -8.20
N GLU A 164 -8.02 -2.11 -8.02
CA GLU A 164 -7.18 -3.32 -8.12
C GLU A 164 -7.49 -4.37 -7.06
N TRP A 165 -8.11 -3.97 -5.93
CA TRP A 165 -8.47 -4.90 -4.87
C TRP A 165 -9.82 -5.57 -5.09
N HIS A 166 -10.61 -5.12 -6.06
CA HIS A 166 -11.94 -5.65 -6.36
C HIS A 166 -12.86 -5.82 -5.12
N HIS A 167 -12.68 -4.96 -4.11
CA HIS A 167 -13.41 -5.00 -2.85
C HIS A 167 -14.56 -3.99 -2.86
N GLU A 168 -15.70 -4.35 -2.27
CA GLU A 168 -16.84 -3.44 -2.12
C GLU A 168 -16.52 -2.28 -1.15
N ASP A 169 -17.21 -1.16 -1.28
CA ASP A 169 -17.03 -0.04 -0.34
C ASP A 169 -17.40 -0.48 1.09
N LEU A 170 -16.57 -0.09 2.06
CA LEU A 170 -16.80 -0.38 3.47
C LEU A 170 -17.53 0.80 4.13
N GLU A 171 -18.74 0.54 4.62
CA GLU A 171 -19.56 1.52 5.34
C GLU A 171 -19.48 1.28 6.86
N ILE A 172 -19.12 2.33 7.60
CA ILE A 172 -18.93 2.30 9.06
C ILE A 172 -19.60 3.52 9.70
N PHE A 173 -20.06 3.33 10.93
CA PHE A 173 -20.62 4.39 11.76
C PHE A 173 -19.74 4.59 12.99
N TRP A 174 -19.05 5.73 13.05
CA TRP A 174 -18.17 6.09 14.16
C TRP A 174 -18.87 7.02 15.14
N ASN A 175 -18.93 6.67 16.42
CA ASN A 175 -19.48 7.53 17.46
C ASN A 175 -18.40 8.52 17.94
N LEU A 176 -18.46 9.76 17.46
CA LEU A 176 -17.52 10.82 17.88
C LEU A 176 -17.67 11.06 19.39
N THR A 177 -16.60 10.81 20.14
CA THR A 177 -16.50 11.08 21.58
C THR A 177 -15.61 12.28 21.85
N LEU A 178 -15.99 13.09 22.85
CA LEU A 178 -15.19 14.24 23.31
C LEU A 178 -14.67 14.01 24.75
N ARG A 179 -14.69 12.76 25.22
CA ARG A 179 -14.31 12.39 26.61
C ARG A 179 -12.84 12.07 26.75
N ASP A 180 -12.32 11.34 25.76
CA ASP A 180 -10.95 10.84 25.74
C ASP A 180 -10.16 11.60 24.69
N ASN A 181 -8.87 11.84 24.95
CA ASN A 181 -8.00 12.54 24.01
C ASN A 181 -7.88 11.82 22.66
N GLU A 182 -8.01 10.50 22.66
CA GLU A 182 -8.01 9.65 21.46
C GLU A 182 -8.82 8.39 21.73
N SER A 183 -9.64 8.00 20.76
CA SER A 183 -10.41 6.76 20.76
C SER A 183 -10.46 6.21 19.35
N TYR A 184 -10.28 4.91 19.18
CA TYR A 184 -10.33 4.23 17.89
C TYR A 184 -10.76 2.77 18.04
N GLU A 185 -11.20 2.20 16.93
CA GLU A 185 -11.41 0.76 16.76
C GLU A 185 -10.49 0.24 15.64
N GLU A 186 -10.03 -1.01 15.81
CA GLU A 186 -9.30 -1.74 14.78
C GLU A 186 -10.31 -2.45 13.87
N VAL A 187 -10.22 -2.16 12.58
CA VAL A 187 -11.08 -2.77 11.55
C VAL A 187 -10.21 -3.56 10.60
N ASP A 188 -10.35 -4.88 10.64
CA ASP A 188 -9.69 -5.80 9.73
C ASP A 188 -10.49 -5.94 8.44
N VAL A 189 -9.82 -5.73 7.32
CA VAL A 189 -10.36 -5.89 5.97
C VAL A 189 -9.60 -6.98 5.25
N GLU A 190 -10.34 -7.87 4.59
CA GLU A 190 -9.82 -9.00 3.84
C GLU A 190 -9.85 -8.67 2.34
N PHE A 191 -8.69 -8.56 1.71
CA PHE A 191 -8.57 -8.35 0.28
C PHE A 191 -8.24 -9.67 -0.42
N ASP A 192 -9.02 -9.99 -1.45
CA ASP A 192 -8.74 -11.15 -2.29
C ASP A 192 -7.54 -10.87 -3.20
N SER A 193 -6.45 -11.63 -3.03
CA SER A 193 -5.29 -11.53 -3.94
C SER A 193 -5.52 -12.33 -5.24
N TYR A 194 -6.44 -11.86 -6.08
CA TYR A 194 -6.58 -12.38 -7.45
C TYR A 194 -6.07 -11.40 -8.49
N LEU A 195 -4.74 -11.26 -8.58
CA LEU A 195 -4.05 -10.80 -9.80
C LEU A 195 -2.76 -11.58 -10.00
#